data_AF-A0A3D6C1C3-F1
#
_entry.id   AF-A0A3D6C1C3-F1
#
_cell.length_a   1.000
_cell.length_b   1.000
_cell.length_c   1.000
_cell.angle_alpha   90.00
_cell.angle_beta   90.00
_cell.angle_gamma   90.00
#
_symmetry.space_group_name_H-M   'P 1'
#
loop_
_entity.id
_entity.type
_entity.pdbx_description
1 polymer ?
#
loop_
_entity_poly.entity_id
_entity_poly.type
_entity_poly.pdbx_seq_one_letter_code
_entity_poly.pdbx_strand_id
1 'polypeptide(L)'
;MSLSSEKSTITAMERRVGFGVLLGLAAIAFGIYTVQFRFNPAVTARQTLPEAAVAQSEFSLADLAPNGVAPFSPPERFDPDTLSDKINGKAELYFSAGFVALTARRFALADDPSLWFEIFVYDMGTARNAFSVFSMQRRGDLEAGGPTVFSYATPNGLFLAHGRYYLELVGAKASDKLMAAAGNMATAFVARVGGDTAEITEMAVFPEKG
;
A
#
# COMPACT_ATOMS: atom_id res chain seq x y z
N MET A 1 36.23 -6.23 52.63
CA MET A 1 35.68 -5.22 51.68
C MET A 1 34.26 -5.64 51.32
N SER A 2 33.26 -5.09 52.00
CA SER A 2 31.85 -5.33 51.68
C SER A 2 31.25 -4.02 51.17
N LEU A 3 30.73 -4.05 49.94
CA LEU A 3 30.06 -2.94 49.29
C LEU A 3 28.66 -2.79 49.91
N SER A 4 28.38 -1.61 50.50
CA SER A 4 27.04 -1.23 50.93
C SER A 4 26.12 -1.16 49.71
N SER A 5 25.17 -2.07 49.61
CA SER A 5 24.02 -1.97 48.71
C SER A 5 22.97 -1.09 49.39
N GLU A 6 22.90 0.17 49.01
CA GLU A 6 21.87 1.11 49.46
C GLU A 6 20.53 0.68 48.83
N LYS A 7 19.67 0.01 49.62
CA LYS A 7 18.31 -0.34 49.20
C LYS A 7 17.46 0.92 49.29
N SER A 8 17.16 1.53 48.14
CA SER A 8 16.20 2.63 48.06
C SER A 8 14.83 2.16 48.57
N THR A 9 14.44 2.64 49.75
CA THR A 9 13.15 2.33 50.36
C THR A 9 12.09 3.19 49.70
N ILE A 10 11.35 2.59 48.77
CA ILE A 10 10.24 3.24 48.08
C ILE A 10 9.23 3.74 49.12
N THR A 11 9.05 5.05 49.18
CA THR A 11 8.25 5.70 50.23
C THR A 11 6.76 5.51 49.92
N ALA A 12 5.91 5.45 50.95
CA ALA A 12 4.45 5.26 50.77
C ALA A 12 3.80 6.30 49.83
N MET A 13 4.42 7.49 49.71
CA MET A 13 4.01 8.54 48.78
C MET A 13 4.28 8.17 47.30
N GLU A 14 5.46 7.60 47.00
CA GLU A 14 5.82 7.15 45.65
C GLU A 14 4.93 6.00 45.19
N ARG A 15 4.55 5.10 46.11
CA ARG A 15 3.56 4.04 45.82
C ARG A 15 2.20 4.62 45.46
N ARG A 16 1.74 5.69 46.13
CA ARG A 16 0.46 6.35 45.82
C ARG A 16 0.49 7.04 44.46
N VAL A 17 1.60 7.71 44.13
CA VAL A 17 1.79 8.33 42.81
C VAL A 17 1.83 7.27 41.72
N GLY A 18 2.57 6.18 41.91
CA GLY A 18 2.61 5.05 40.98
C GLY A 18 1.25 4.40 40.74
N PHE A 19 0.45 4.20 41.80
CA PHE A 19 -0.92 3.71 41.67
C PHE A 19 -1.83 4.68 40.91
N GLY A 20 -1.67 6.00 41.12
CA GLY A 20 -2.40 7.02 40.37
C GLY A 20 -2.09 6.98 38.87
N VAL A 21 -0.82 6.84 38.50
CA VAL A 21 -0.38 6.70 37.10
C VAL A 21 -0.94 5.42 36.47
N LEU A 22 -0.87 4.29 37.17
CA LEU A 22 -1.41 3.02 36.68
C LEU A 22 -2.92 3.07 36.46
N LEU A 23 -3.68 3.71 37.36
CA LEU A 23 -5.12 3.91 37.18
C LEU A 23 -5.44 4.81 35.99
N GLY A 24 -4.66 5.87 35.78
CA GLY A 24 -4.79 6.73 34.60
C GLY A 24 -4.54 5.97 33.30
N LEU A 25 -3.47 5.17 33.24
CA LEU A 25 -3.16 4.33 32.08
C LEU A 25 -4.23 3.27 31.82
N ALA A 26 -4.76 2.63 32.88
CA ALA A 26 -5.86 1.67 32.76
C ALA A 26 -7.14 2.31 32.24
N ALA A 27 -7.47 3.53 32.67
CA ALA A 27 -8.63 4.28 32.17
C ALA A 27 -8.48 4.65 30.70
N ILE A 28 -7.29 5.07 30.27
CA ILE A 28 -6.99 5.34 28.85
C ILE A 28 -7.07 4.05 28.03
N ALA A 29 -6.46 2.96 28.49
CA ALA A 29 -6.53 1.67 27.81
C ALA A 29 -7.97 1.15 27.69
N PHE A 30 -8.78 1.32 28.73
CA PHE A 30 -10.20 0.98 28.71
C PHE A 30 -11.00 1.89 27.76
N GLY A 31 -10.70 3.19 27.74
CA GLY A 31 -11.25 4.15 26.77
C GLY A 31 -10.93 3.75 25.33
N ILE A 32 -9.67 3.44 25.03
CA ILE A 32 -9.25 2.96 23.70
C ILE A 32 -9.92 1.64 23.36
N TYR A 33 -9.99 0.70 24.30
CA TYR A 33 -10.70 -0.58 24.12
C TYR A 33 -12.16 -0.34 23.75
N THR A 34 -12.89 0.48 24.50
CA THR A 34 -14.30 0.78 24.19
C THR A 34 -14.48 1.49 22.84
N VAL A 35 -13.51 2.28 22.39
CA VAL A 35 -13.53 2.91 21.06
C VAL A 35 -13.17 1.92 19.95
N GLN A 36 -12.24 0.98 20.16
CA GLN A 36 -11.93 -0.10 19.21
C GLN A 36 -13.13 -1.03 18.97
N PHE A 37 -14.01 -1.19 19.95
CA PHE A 37 -15.25 -1.98 19.78
C PHE A 37 -16.40 -1.22 19.10
N ARG A 38 -16.25 0.07 18.81
CA ARG A 38 -17.16 0.80 17.91
C ARG A 38 -16.79 0.50 16.46
N PHE A 39 -16.89 -0.78 16.08
CA PHE A 39 -16.94 -1.14 14.66
C PHE A 39 -18.06 -0.32 14.02
N ASN A 40 -17.69 0.50 13.04
CA ASN A 40 -18.63 1.35 12.31
C ASN A 40 -19.70 0.42 11.70
N PRO A 41 -20.98 0.53 12.10
CA PRO A 41 -22.04 -0.37 11.61
C PRO A 41 -22.23 -0.29 10.09
N ALA A 42 -21.72 0.76 9.43
CA ALA A 42 -21.67 0.85 7.97
C ALA A 42 -20.75 -0.21 7.33
N VAL A 43 -19.70 -0.67 8.03
CA VAL A 43 -18.79 -1.73 7.55
C VAL A 43 -19.44 -3.11 7.69
N THR A 44 -20.20 -3.34 8.77
CA THR A 44 -20.96 -4.59 8.97
C THR A 44 -22.18 -4.69 8.05
N ALA A 45 -22.85 -3.57 7.74
CA ALA A 45 -23.96 -3.54 6.80
C ALA A 45 -23.54 -3.86 5.35
N ARG A 46 -22.26 -3.69 4.98
CA ARG A 46 -21.72 -4.16 3.69
C ARG A 46 -21.46 -5.67 3.65
N GLN A 47 -21.29 -6.34 4.80
CA GLN A 47 -21.10 -7.79 4.86
C GLN A 47 -22.41 -8.60 4.72
N THR A 48 -23.57 -7.96 4.89
CA THR A 48 -24.89 -8.61 4.76
C THR A 48 -25.57 -8.37 3.42
N LEU A 49 -24.96 -7.57 2.53
CA LEU A 49 -25.36 -7.53 1.13
C LEU A 49 -24.84 -8.80 0.45
N PRO A 50 -25.67 -9.53 -0.31
CA PRO A 50 -25.24 -10.76 -0.95
C PRO A 50 -23.96 -10.53 -1.75
N GLU A 51 -22.99 -11.41 -1.51
CA GLU A 51 -21.63 -11.49 -2.05
C GLU A 51 -21.55 -11.67 -3.58
N ALA A 52 -22.56 -11.18 -4.30
CA ALA A 52 -22.74 -11.27 -5.74
C ALA A 52 -22.75 -9.88 -6.42
N ALA A 53 -22.51 -8.79 -5.69
CA ALA A 53 -22.51 -7.42 -6.23
C ALA A 53 -21.26 -6.60 -5.88
N VAL A 54 -20.15 -7.23 -5.46
CA VAL A 54 -18.83 -6.60 -5.52
C VAL A 54 -18.25 -6.92 -6.90
N ALA A 55 -18.69 -6.17 -7.90
CA ALA A 55 -18.19 -6.30 -9.26
C ALA A 55 -16.66 -6.07 -9.28
N GLN A 56 -15.94 -7.18 -9.47
CA GLN A 56 -14.81 -7.32 -10.38
C GLN A 56 -13.69 -6.29 -10.23
N SER A 57 -12.63 -6.64 -9.51
CA SER A 57 -11.32 -6.45 -10.15
C SER A 57 -11.34 -7.33 -11.40
N GLU A 58 -11.21 -6.75 -12.60
CA GLU A 58 -11.25 -7.50 -13.88
C GLU A 58 -10.23 -8.64 -13.95
N PHE A 59 -9.25 -8.68 -13.03
CA PHE A 59 -8.32 -9.80 -12.83
C PHE A 59 -7.87 -9.96 -11.37
N SER A 60 -7.46 -11.17 -11.00
CA SER A 60 -6.84 -11.50 -9.71
C SER A 60 -5.34 -11.20 -9.74
N LEU A 61 -4.82 -10.54 -8.69
CA LEU A 61 -3.38 -10.27 -8.56
C LEU A 61 -2.54 -11.55 -8.44
N ALA A 62 -3.12 -12.66 -7.99
CA ALA A 62 -2.39 -13.93 -7.95
C ALA A 62 -2.06 -14.45 -9.35
N ASP A 63 -2.87 -14.12 -10.36
CA ASP A 63 -2.68 -14.59 -11.72
C ASP A 63 -1.52 -13.87 -12.43
N LEU A 64 -1.00 -12.81 -11.83
CA LEU A 64 0.17 -12.08 -12.30
C LEU A 64 1.47 -12.68 -11.79
N ALA A 65 1.42 -13.55 -10.77
CA ALA A 65 2.59 -14.08 -10.11
C ALA A 65 3.45 -14.90 -11.08
N PRO A 66 4.70 -14.48 -11.37
CA PRO A 66 5.60 -15.29 -12.17
C PRO A 66 6.06 -16.53 -11.39
N ASN A 67 6.64 -17.49 -12.09
CA ASN A 67 7.24 -18.67 -11.47
C ASN A 67 8.25 -18.25 -10.38
N GLY A 68 8.17 -18.90 -9.22
CA GLY A 68 9.03 -18.60 -8.07
C GLY A 68 8.56 -17.43 -7.20
N VAL A 69 7.39 -16.84 -7.48
CA VAL A 69 6.74 -15.86 -6.62
C VAL A 69 5.39 -16.42 -6.17
N ALA A 70 5.12 -16.36 -4.87
CA ALA A 70 3.88 -16.89 -4.29
C ALA A 70 3.17 -15.81 -3.46
N PRO A 71 1.83 -15.82 -3.40
CA PRO A 71 1.12 -14.95 -2.49
C PRO A 71 1.53 -15.17 -1.03
N PHE A 72 1.79 -14.08 -0.33
CA PHE A 72 2.26 -14.07 1.06
C PHE A 72 1.22 -13.50 2.04
N SER A 73 0.23 -12.77 1.53
CA SER A 73 -0.95 -12.33 2.29
C SER A 73 -2.25 -12.64 1.53
N PRO A 74 -3.41 -12.58 2.20
CA PRO A 74 -4.70 -12.41 1.54
C PRO A 74 -4.71 -11.12 0.70
N PRO A 75 -5.55 -11.04 -0.35
CA PRO A 75 -5.79 -9.78 -1.04
C PRO A 75 -6.51 -8.78 -0.11
N GLU A 76 -6.13 -7.52 -0.22
CA GLU A 76 -6.74 -6.40 0.48
C GLU A 76 -7.37 -5.44 -0.54
N ARG A 77 -8.52 -4.84 -0.19
CA ARG A 77 -9.17 -3.83 -1.03
C ARG A 77 -9.57 -2.63 -0.19
N PHE A 78 -9.32 -1.44 -0.73
CA PHE A 78 -9.62 -0.16 -0.10
C PHE A 78 -10.41 0.72 -1.07
N ASP A 79 -11.38 1.43 -0.52
CA ASP A 79 -12.22 2.42 -1.19
C ASP A 79 -11.83 3.83 -0.70
N PRO A 80 -12.46 4.92 -1.18
CA PRO A 80 -12.13 6.27 -0.73
C PRO A 80 -12.28 6.48 0.79
N ASP A 81 -13.15 5.70 1.45
CA ASP A 81 -13.39 5.80 2.90
C ASP A 81 -12.25 5.15 3.71
N THR A 82 -11.59 4.14 3.15
CA THR A 82 -10.64 3.25 3.86
C THR A 82 -9.20 3.37 3.38
N LEU A 83 -8.93 4.04 2.26
CA LEU A 83 -7.57 4.18 1.71
C LEU A 83 -6.61 4.82 2.72
N SER A 84 -7.04 5.86 3.44
CA SER A 84 -6.23 6.58 4.41
C SER A 84 -5.61 5.68 5.48
N ASP A 85 -6.31 4.62 5.88
CA ASP A 85 -5.82 3.65 6.86
C ASP A 85 -4.64 2.84 6.30
N LYS A 86 -4.68 2.48 5.00
CA LYS A 86 -3.62 1.72 4.34
C LYS A 86 -2.35 2.53 4.13
N ILE A 87 -2.49 3.80 3.75
CA ILE A 87 -1.35 4.64 3.35
C ILE A 87 -1.00 5.73 4.37
N ASN A 88 -1.39 5.52 5.63
CA ASN A 88 -1.05 6.38 6.78
C ASN A 88 -1.43 7.85 6.56
N GLY A 89 -2.67 8.10 6.13
CA GLY A 89 -3.22 9.44 5.94
C GLY A 89 -2.74 10.17 4.68
N LYS A 90 -1.93 9.54 3.82
CA LYS A 90 -1.38 10.16 2.59
C LYS A 90 -2.32 10.08 1.38
N ALA A 91 -3.62 9.97 1.61
CA ALA A 91 -4.62 9.69 0.56
C ALA A 91 -5.05 10.91 -0.26
N GLU A 92 -4.88 12.12 0.26
CA GLU A 92 -5.31 13.37 -0.36
C GLU A 92 -4.85 13.51 -1.83
N LEU A 93 -3.61 13.10 -2.13
CA LEU A 93 -3.03 13.14 -3.47
C LEU A 93 -3.83 12.29 -4.47
N TYR A 94 -4.24 11.09 -4.04
CA TYR A 94 -4.98 10.14 -4.87
C TYR A 94 -6.43 10.59 -5.05
N PHE A 95 -7.06 11.10 -3.99
CA PHE A 95 -8.43 11.62 -4.04
C PHE A 95 -8.56 12.80 -5.00
N SER A 96 -7.63 13.76 -4.89
CA SER A 96 -7.58 14.93 -5.79
C SER A 96 -7.39 14.54 -7.25
N ALA A 97 -6.81 13.36 -7.52
CA ALA A 97 -6.60 12.83 -8.85
C ALA A 97 -7.70 11.86 -9.32
N GLY A 98 -8.82 11.69 -8.59
CA GLY A 98 -9.94 10.86 -9.02
C GLY A 98 -9.84 9.37 -8.67
N PHE A 99 -9.20 9.04 -7.55
CA PHE A 99 -9.11 7.68 -7.02
C PHE A 99 -10.47 6.98 -6.92
N VAL A 100 -10.51 5.72 -7.35
CA VAL A 100 -11.70 4.85 -7.30
C VAL A 100 -11.53 3.76 -6.24
N ALA A 101 -10.44 2.99 -6.31
CA ALA A 101 -10.18 1.89 -5.40
C ALA A 101 -8.69 1.49 -5.42
N LEU A 102 -8.24 0.82 -4.37
CA LEU A 102 -6.92 0.20 -4.28
C LEU A 102 -7.09 -1.30 -4.04
N THR A 103 -6.42 -2.12 -4.83
CA THR A 103 -6.20 -3.55 -4.50
C THR A 103 -4.75 -3.77 -4.14
N ALA A 104 -4.48 -4.35 -2.98
CA ALA A 104 -3.13 -4.60 -2.48
C ALA A 104 -2.94 -6.06 -2.09
N ARG A 105 -1.71 -6.56 -2.22
CA ARG A 105 -1.35 -7.92 -1.76
C ARG A 105 0.16 -8.06 -1.60
N ARG A 106 0.60 -8.86 -0.63
CA ARG A 106 2.01 -9.24 -0.49
C ARG A 106 2.31 -10.52 -1.25
N PHE A 107 3.50 -10.55 -1.84
CA PHE A 107 4.08 -11.70 -2.51
C PHE A 107 5.51 -11.92 -2.01
N ALA A 108 5.90 -13.17 -1.87
CA ALA A 108 7.23 -13.56 -1.45
C ALA A 108 7.88 -14.45 -2.50
N LEU A 109 9.21 -14.41 -2.57
CA LEU A 109 9.96 -15.37 -3.36
C LEU A 109 9.85 -16.74 -2.69
N ALA A 110 9.52 -17.77 -3.49
CA ALA A 110 9.26 -19.11 -3.00
C ALA A 110 10.49 -19.75 -2.33
N ASP A 111 11.69 -19.34 -2.72
CA ASP A 111 12.95 -19.84 -2.17
C ASP A 111 13.51 -19.02 -1.00
N ASP A 112 13.00 -17.80 -0.77
CA ASP A 112 13.32 -16.98 0.39
C ASP A 112 12.12 -16.09 0.80
N PRO A 113 11.28 -16.55 1.75
CA PRO A 113 10.14 -15.77 2.23
C PRO A 113 10.49 -14.44 2.92
N SER A 114 11.76 -14.22 3.29
CA SER A 114 12.21 -12.91 3.81
C SER A 114 12.31 -11.84 2.71
N LEU A 115 12.35 -12.28 1.44
CA LEU A 115 12.30 -11.44 0.26
C LEU A 115 10.85 -11.36 -0.22
N TRP A 116 10.13 -10.34 0.24
CA TRP A 116 8.76 -10.07 -0.17
C TRP A 116 8.59 -8.62 -0.63
N PHE A 117 7.62 -8.42 -1.51
CA PHE A 117 7.14 -7.10 -1.92
C PHE A 117 5.63 -7.03 -1.77
N GLU A 118 5.13 -5.82 -1.61
CA GLU A 118 3.70 -5.53 -1.66
C GLU A 118 3.38 -4.85 -3.00
N ILE A 119 2.40 -5.39 -3.70
CA ILE A 119 1.84 -4.78 -4.91
C ILE A 119 0.64 -3.92 -4.50
N PHE A 120 0.56 -2.71 -5.04
CA PHE A 120 -0.53 -1.76 -4.89
C PHE A 120 -1.04 -1.39 -6.27
N VAL A 121 -2.28 -1.75 -6.59
CA VAL A 121 -2.94 -1.41 -7.85
C VAL A 121 -4.02 -0.39 -7.55
N TYR A 122 -3.72 0.88 -7.81
CA TYR A 122 -4.66 1.99 -7.69
C TYR A 122 -5.47 2.09 -8.98
N ASP A 123 -6.77 1.92 -8.88
CA ASP A 123 -7.72 2.30 -9.92
C ASP A 123 -8.00 3.80 -9.81
N MET A 124 -7.59 4.54 -10.83
CA MET A 124 -7.72 6.00 -10.90
C MET A 124 -8.87 6.44 -11.81
N GLY A 125 -9.71 5.51 -12.26
CA GLY A 125 -10.86 5.77 -13.12
C GLY A 125 -10.52 6.00 -14.59
N THR A 126 -9.46 6.76 -14.88
CA THR A 126 -9.02 7.12 -16.24
C THR A 126 -7.49 7.07 -16.38
N ALA A 127 -6.99 6.95 -17.61
CA ALA A 127 -5.55 6.96 -17.87
C ALA A 127 -4.88 8.29 -17.49
N ARG A 128 -5.57 9.41 -17.75
CA ARG A 128 -5.11 10.75 -17.37
C ARG A 128 -4.90 10.88 -15.86
N ASN A 129 -5.83 10.34 -15.06
CA ASN A 129 -5.75 10.38 -13.60
C ASN A 129 -4.58 9.54 -13.08
N ALA A 130 -4.39 8.33 -13.62
CA ALA A 130 -3.25 7.47 -13.29
C ALA A 130 -1.91 8.15 -13.63
N PHE A 131 -1.82 8.76 -14.80
CA PHE A 131 -0.62 9.50 -15.23
C PHE A 131 -0.35 10.73 -14.35
N SER A 132 -1.40 11.44 -13.91
CA SER A 132 -1.28 12.57 -12.99
C SER A 132 -0.61 12.14 -11.67
N VAL A 133 -1.10 11.06 -11.05
CA VAL A 133 -0.50 10.51 -9.83
C VAL A 133 0.95 10.08 -10.06
N PHE A 134 1.21 9.34 -11.13
CA PHE A 134 2.57 8.92 -11.49
C PHE A 134 3.53 10.11 -11.60
N SER A 135 3.10 11.19 -12.26
CA SER A 135 3.91 12.39 -12.46
C SER A 135 4.17 13.14 -11.15
N MET A 136 3.21 13.18 -10.23
CA MET A 136 3.37 13.80 -8.92
C MET A 136 4.23 12.98 -7.96
N GLN A 137 4.19 11.65 -8.06
CA GLN A 137 4.95 10.72 -7.22
C GLN A 137 6.41 10.61 -7.68
N ARG A 138 6.67 10.66 -8.99
CA ARG A 138 8.03 10.64 -9.55
C ARG A 138 8.80 11.89 -9.10
N ARG A 139 9.90 11.72 -8.36
CA ARG A 139 10.71 12.81 -7.81
C ARG A 139 12.17 12.68 -8.21
N GLY A 140 12.75 13.75 -8.77
CA GLY A 140 14.18 13.80 -9.11
C GLY A 140 14.58 12.87 -10.25
N ASP A 141 15.88 12.65 -10.38
CA ASP A 141 16.48 11.80 -11.42
C ASP A 141 16.39 10.33 -11.02
N LEU A 142 15.18 9.76 -11.16
CA LEU A 142 14.94 8.33 -10.95
C LEU A 142 15.27 7.56 -12.22
N GLU A 143 15.81 6.36 -12.03
CA GLU A 143 16.13 5.45 -13.13
C GLU A 143 14.86 5.09 -13.90
N ALA A 144 14.93 5.20 -15.22
CA ALA A 144 13.96 4.53 -16.07
C ALA A 144 14.03 3.04 -15.75
N GLY A 145 12.91 2.50 -15.30
CA GLY A 145 12.86 1.13 -14.80
C GLY A 145 11.46 0.61 -14.95
N GLY A 146 11.30 -0.50 -15.66
CA GLY A 146 10.01 -1.17 -15.86
C GLY A 146 9.62 -1.37 -17.32
N PRO A 147 8.45 -1.98 -17.55
CA PRO A 147 8.01 -2.44 -18.86
C PRO A 147 7.46 -1.34 -19.79
N THR A 148 7.31 -0.09 -19.32
CA THR A 148 6.71 1.01 -20.10
C THR A 148 7.54 2.29 -20.03
N VAL A 149 7.23 3.27 -20.88
CA VAL A 149 7.86 4.60 -20.82
C VAL A 149 7.42 5.42 -19.59
N PHE A 150 6.27 5.05 -19.00
CA PHE A 150 5.73 5.65 -17.78
C PHE A 150 6.01 4.74 -16.59
N SER A 151 7.26 4.36 -16.43
CA SER A 151 7.74 3.61 -15.28
C SER A 151 9.08 4.13 -14.78
N TYR A 152 9.29 4.02 -13.47
CA TYR A 152 10.58 4.31 -12.84
C TYR A 152 10.84 3.31 -11.71
N ALA A 153 12.11 3.20 -11.34
CA ALA A 153 12.54 2.35 -10.24
C ALA A 153 13.24 3.13 -9.13
N THR A 154 13.22 2.56 -7.94
CA THR A 154 14.06 2.88 -6.79
C THR A 154 14.78 1.60 -6.35
N PRO A 155 15.76 1.65 -5.42
CA PRO A 155 16.51 0.46 -5.01
C PRO A 155 15.65 -0.70 -4.47
N ASN A 156 14.43 -0.43 -4.01
CA ASN A 156 13.50 -1.43 -3.50
C ASN A 156 12.07 -1.27 -4.05
N GLY A 157 11.88 -0.54 -5.15
CA GLY A 157 10.54 -0.29 -5.66
C GLY A 157 10.47 -0.07 -7.16
N LEU A 158 9.32 -0.41 -7.73
CA LEU A 158 8.99 -0.20 -9.14
C LEU A 158 7.61 0.44 -9.22
N PHE A 159 7.50 1.51 -10.01
CA PHE A 159 6.31 2.34 -10.09
C PHE A 159 5.96 2.58 -11.55
N LEU A 160 4.69 2.49 -11.93
CA LEU A 160 4.26 2.78 -13.29
C LEU A 160 2.82 3.27 -13.38
N ALA A 161 2.49 3.98 -14.47
CA ALA A 161 1.12 4.22 -14.91
C ALA A 161 0.86 3.44 -16.20
N HIS A 162 -0.28 2.74 -16.26
CA HIS A 162 -0.70 2.00 -17.45
C HIS A 162 -2.22 1.81 -17.49
N GLY A 163 -2.86 2.23 -18.57
CA GLY A 163 -4.31 2.37 -18.62
C GLY A 163 -4.82 3.27 -17.49
N ARG A 164 -5.99 2.95 -16.92
CA ARG A 164 -6.55 3.64 -15.75
C ARG A 164 -5.85 3.33 -14.41
N TYR A 165 -4.76 2.57 -14.43
CA TYR A 165 -4.12 2.08 -13.22
C TYR A 165 -2.78 2.75 -12.96
N TYR A 166 -2.56 3.09 -11.68
CA TYR A 166 -1.25 3.40 -11.15
C TYR A 166 -0.79 2.24 -10.27
N LEU A 167 0.42 1.74 -10.53
CA LEU A 167 0.99 0.54 -9.92
C LEU A 167 2.20 0.93 -9.07
N GLU A 168 2.24 0.43 -7.84
CA GLU A 168 3.43 0.44 -7.00
C GLU A 168 3.78 -0.99 -6.56
N LEU A 169 5.03 -1.38 -6.72
CA LEU A 169 5.60 -2.62 -6.22
C LEU A 169 6.70 -2.24 -5.24
N VAL A 170 6.49 -2.47 -3.94
CA VAL A 170 7.40 -2.02 -2.89
C VAL A 170 7.97 -3.21 -2.15
N GLY A 171 9.27 -3.43 -2.29
CA GLY A 171 10.02 -4.48 -1.62
C GLY A 171 10.33 -4.14 -0.17
N ALA A 172 10.31 -5.17 0.68
CA ALA A 172 10.65 -5.06 2.10
C ALA A 172 12.10 -4.62 2.36
N LYS A 173 13.00 -4.88 1.40
CA LYS A 173 14.41 -4.46 1.40
C LYS A 173 14.90 -4.31 -0.04
N ALA A 174 15.97 -3.54 -0.23
CA ALA A 174 16.65 -3.48 -1.52
C ALA A 174 17.30 -4.84 -1.84
N SER A 175 17.04 -5.36 -3.04
CA SER A 175 17.55 -6.65 -3.49
C SER A 175 17.31 -6.81 -4.99
N ASP A 176 18.37 -7.02 -5.76
CA ASP A 176 18.27 -7.21 -7.22
C ASP A 176 17.36 -8.38 -7.58
N LYS A 177 17.40 -9.46 -6.79
CA LYS A 177 16.56 -10.63 -6.99
C LYS A 177 15.08 -10.31 -6.79
N LEU A 178 14.77 -9.51 -5.77
CA LEU A 178 13.41 -9.06 -5.48
C LEU A 178 12.91 -8.10 -6.56
N MET A 179 13.79 -7.20 -7.02
CA MET A 179 13.49 -6.24 -8.08
C MET A 179 13.27 -6.92 -9.43
N ALA A 180 14.02 -7.98 -9.75
CA ALA A 180 13.78 -8.79 -10.93
C ALA A 180 12.41 -9.48 -10.89
N ALA A 181 12.02 -10.03 -9.73
CA ALA A 181 10.69 -10.61 -9.53
C ALA A 181 9.57 -9.57 -9.67
N ALA A 182 9.75 -8.37 -9.09
CA ALA A 182 8.82 -7.26 -9.23
C ALA A 182 8.71 -6.78 -10.69
N GLY A 183 9.82 -6.71 -11.44
CA GLY A 183 9.82 -6.38 -12.86
C GLY A 183 9.03 -7.38 -13.72
N ASN A 184 9.18 -8.68 -13.44
CA ASN A 184 8.40 -9.73 -14.11
C ASN A 184 6.90 -9.61 -13.79
N MET A 185 6.56 -9.34 -12.52
CA MET A 185 5.18 -9.10 -12.08
C MET A 185 4.56 -7.89 -12.79
N ALA A 186 5.31 -6.78 -12.90
CA ALA A 186 4.87 -5.58 -13.61
C ALA A 186 4.67 -5.83 -15.12
N THR A 187 5.53 -6.64 -15.74
CA THR A 187 5.38 -7.03 -17.14
C THR A 187 4.10 -7.84 -17.35
N ALA A 188 3.83 -8.80 -16.45
CA ALA A 188 2.57 -9.57 -16.46
C ALA A 188 1.35 -8.67 -16.25
N PHE A 189 1.45 -7.67 -15.36
CA PHE A 189 0.40 -6.68 -15.14
C PHE A 189 0.08 -5.89 -16.42
N VAL A 190 1.10 -5.34 -17.09
CA VAL A 190 0.91 -4.58 -18.34
C VAL A 190 0.29 -5.45 -19.42
N ALA A 191 0.76 -6.69 -19.56
CA ALA A 191 0.18 -7.64 -20.52
C ALA A 191 -1.29 -7.98 -20.20
N ARG A 192 -1.64 -8.09 -18.92
CA ARG A 192 -3.02 -8.39 -18.47
C ARG A 192 -3.97 -7.21 -18.70
N VAL A 193 -3.54 -6.00 -18.38
CA VAL A 193 -4.34 -4.78 -18.59
C VAL A 193 -4.53 -4.51 -20.08
N GLY A 194 -3.57 -4.92 -20.93
CA GLY A 194 -3.63 -4.66 -22.37
C GLY A 194 -3.37 -3.18 -22.70
N GLY A 195 -3.44 -2.81 -23.98
CA GLY A 195 -3.15 -1.44 -24.41
C GLY A 195 -4.40 -0.65 -24.75
N ASP A 196 -4.76 0.33 -23.92
CA ASP A 196 -5.54 1.51 -24.33
C ASP A 196 -4.58 2.57 -24.89
N THR A 197 -3.80 2.18 -25.89
CA THR A 197 -2.89 3.08 -26.63
C THR A 197 -3.63 4.26 -27.26
N ALA A 198 -4.97 4.23 -27.33
CA ALA A 198 -5.79 5.29 -27.89
C ALA A 198 -5.85 6.56 -27.02
N GLU A 199 -5.89 6.47 -25.68
CA GLU A 199 -6.08 7.67 -24.83
C GLU A 199 -4.78 8.40 -24.49
N ILE A 200 -3.65 7.70 -24.38
CA ILE A 200 -2.36 8.38 -24.12
C ILE A 200 -1.78 9.01 -25.40
N THR A 201 -2.26 8.60 -26.58
CA THR A 201 -1.87 9.21 -27.87
C THR A 201 -2.32 10.66 -27.99
N GLU A 202 -3.39 11.09 -27.30
CA GLU A 202 -3.74 12.53 -27.26
C GLU A 202 -2.67 13.40 -26.59
N MET A 203 -1.85 12.83 -25.70
CA MET A 203 -0.68 13.53 -25.14
C MET A 203 0.56 13.51 -26.04
N ALA A 204 0.58 12.67 -27.08
CA ALA A 204 1.61 12.69 -28.12
C ALA A 204 1.34 13.76 -29.19
N VAL A 205 0.21 14.49 -29.10
CA VAL A 205 -0.13 15.60 -30.01
C VAL A 205 0.38 16.93 -29.43
N PHE A 206 1.69 17.03 -29.22
CA PHE A 206 2.34 18.35 -29.17
C PHE A 206 2.98 18.60 -30.54
N PRO A 207 2.53 19.60 -31.33
CA PRO A 207 3.18 19.93 -32.59
C PRO A 207 4.61 20.43 -32.33
N GLU A 208 5.58 19.91 -33.08
CA GLU A 208 7.02 20.27 -32.97
C GLU A 208 7.38 21.72 -33.38
N LYS A 209 6.43 22.66 -33.45
CA LYS A 209 6.73 24.03 -33.87
C LYS A 209 5.96 25.08 -33.08
N GLY A 210 6.70 25.73 -32.19
CA GLY A 210 6.51 27.11 -31.74
C GLY A 210 7.86 27.80 -31.78
#